data_AF-A0A6A0A4A3-F1
#
_entry.id   AF-A0A6A0A4A3-F1
#
_cell.length_a   1.000
_cell.length_b   1.000
_cell.length_c   1.000
_cell.angle_alpha   90.00
_cell.angle_beta   90.00
_cell.angle_gamma   90.00
#
_symmetry.space_group_name_H-M   'P 1'
#
loop_
_entity.id
_entity.type
_entity.pdbx_description
1 polymer ?
#
loop_
_entity_poly.entity_id
_entity_poly.type
_entity_poly.pdbx_seq_one_letter_code
_entity_poly.pdbx_strand_id
1 'polypeptide(L)'
;YPIGKGADLFISVWNLHRSPHLWKDPDTFRPERFSEPHSNPAFGSAWAGYRPDASPGALYPNEVTSDFAFIPFGGGARKCIGDQFALFEATVALALLLRDFTFHLAVSPEQVGMATGATIHTANGLPMKITIRRAVNSGPASSQPAMAGVTKAS
;
A
#
# COMPACT_ATOMS: atom_id res chain seq x y z
N TYR A 1 7.76 17.18 28.76
CA TYR A 1 7.44 16.37 29.95
C TYR A 1 8.62 15.46 30.25
N PRO A 2 9.19 15.48 31.47
CA PRO A 2 10.24 14.54 31.84
C PRO A 2 9.66 13.11 31.85
N ILE A 3 10.39 12.16 31.25
CA ILE A 3 9.99 10.75 31.17
C ILE A 3 10.96 9.94 32.03
N GLY A 4 10.42 9.11 32.93
CA GLY A 4 11.21 8.24 33.80
C GLY A 4 11.82 7.05 33.06
N LYS A 5 12.92 6.52 33.57
CA LYS A 5 13.50 5.26 33.09
C LYS A 5 12.49 4.12 33.27
N GLY A 6 12.36 3.27 32.25
CA GLY A 6 11.44 2.11 32.27
C GLY A 6 10.01 2.42 31.86
N ALA A 7 9.71 3.64 31.40
CA ALA A 7 8.42 3.96 30.82
C ALA A 7 8.22 3.26 29.48
N ASP A 8 7.04 2.64 29.31
CA ASP A 8 6.59 2.10 28.04
C ASP A 8 5.94 3.22 27.20
N LEU A 9 6.39 3.36 25.97
CA LEU A 9 5.91 4.37 25.04
C LEU A 9 5.29 3.71 23.82
N PHE A 10 4.06 4.10 23.49
CA PHE A 10 3.37 3.67 22.29
C PHE A 10 3.23 4.85 21.33
N ILE A 11 3.88 4.75 20.17
CA ILE A 11 3.70 5.71 19.07
C ILE A 11 2.51 5.23 18.23
N SER A 12 1.37 5.91 18.36
CA SER A 12 0.18 5.59 17.58
C SER A 12 0.33 6.09 16.13
N VAL A 13 0.86 5.23 15.27
CA VAL A 13 0.96 5.49 13.82
C VAL A 13 -0.42 5.77 13.22
N TRP A 14 -1.47 5.08 13.70
CA TRP A 14 -2.85 5.33 13.30
C TRP A 14 -3.27 6.78 13.54
N ASN A 15 -3.00 7.33 14.73
CA ASN A 15 -3.36 8.70 15.05
C ASN A 15 -2.53 9.70 14.25
N LEU A 16 -1.24 9.45 14.01
CA LEU A 16 -0.40 10.31 13.18
C LEU A 16 -0.95 10.38 11.74
N HIS A 17 -1.23 9.23 11.13
CA HIS A 17 -1.73 9.13 9.76
C HIS A 17 -3.14 9.70 9.58
N ARG A 18 -3.94 9.78 10.65
CA ARG A 18 -5.33 10.25 10.61
C ARG A 18 -5.58 11.56 11.37
N SER A 19 -4.53 12.23 11.82
CA SER A 19 -4.70 13.48 12.56
C SER A 19 -5.26 14.58 11.65
N PRO A 20 -6.42 15.18 11.97
CA PRO A 20 -6.95 16.33 11.22
C PRO A 20 -6.08 17.58 11.39
N HIS A 21 -5.17 17.58 12.36
CA HIS A 21 -4.18 18.64 12.52
C HIS A 21 -3.01 18.53 11.54
N LEU A 22 -2.71 17.32 11.05
CA LEU A 22 -1.59 17.05 10.14
C LEU A 22 -2.07 16.84 8.69
N TRP A 23 -3.30 16.38 8.51
CA TRP A 23 -3.82 15.99 7.20
C TRP A 23 -5.20 16.56 6.96
N LYS A 24 -5.40 17.18 5.79
CA LYS A 24 -6.73 17.59 5.32
C LYS A 24 -7.57 16.36 4.92
N ASP A 25 -8.79 16.23 5.44
CA ASP A 25 -9.70 15.09 5.16
C ASP A 25 -8.98 13.74 5.37
N PRO A 26 -8.48 13.44 6.59
CA PRO A 26 -7.62 12.28 6.84
C PRO A 26 -8.27 10.93 6.53
N ASP A 27 -9.59 10.84 6.71
CA ASP A 27 -10.34 9.59 6.52
C ASP A 27 -10.74 9.34 5.05
N THR A 28 -10.47 10.30 4.15
CA THR A 28 -10.75 10.17 2.72
C THR A 28 -9.59 9.50 1.99
N PHE A 29 -9.86 8.40 1.29
CA PHE A 29 -8.90 7.77 0.38
C PHE A 29 -8.64 8.67 -0.84
N ARG A 30 -7.51 9.39 -0.80
CA ARG A 30 -7.08 10.35 -1.83
C ARG A 30 -5.57 10.23 -2.04
N PRO A 31 -5.11 9.35 -2.95
CA PRO A 31 -3.68 9.16 -3.23
C PRO A 31 -2.96 10.44 -3.65
N GLU A 32 -3.65 11.32 -4.37
CA GLU A 32 -3.12 12.58 -4.91
C GLU A 32 -2.77 13.59 -3.82
N ARG A 33 -3.13 13.36 -2.54
CA ARG A 33 -2.73 14.27 -1.44
C ARG A 33 -1.21 14.40 -1.32
N PHE A 34 -0.49 13.41 -1.82
CA PHE A 34 0.96 13.34 -1.71
C PHE A 34 1.69 13.96 -2.91
N SER A 35 0.96 14.45 -3.91
CA SER A 35 1.52 15.09 -5.09
C SER A 35 1.98 16.53 -4.84
N GLU A 36 1.38 17.22 -3.86
CA GLU A 36 1.63 18.63 -3.58
C GLU A 36 2.09 18.84 -2.13
N PRO A 37 2.89 19.87 -1.84
CA PRO A 37 3.23 20.25 -0.47
C PRO A 37 1.99 20.58 0.36
N HIS A 38 2.04 20.27 1.66
CA HIS A 38 0.97 20.58 2.59
C HIS A 38 1.52 21.04 3.93
N SER A 39 0.85 22.02 4.55
CA SER A 39 1.13 22.44 5.92
C SER A 39 -0.16 22.85 6.62
N ASN A 40 -0.11 22.91 7.95
CA ASN A 40 -1.20 23.45 8.76
C ASN A 40 -0.68 24.54 9.71
N PRO A 41 -0.71 25.82 9.30
CA PRO A 41 -0.25 26.92 10.14
C PRO A 41 -0.99 27.03 11.49
N ALA A 42 -2.24 26.57 11.56
CA ALA A 42 -3.04 26.60 12.79
C ALA A 42 -2.56 25.57 13.82
N PHE A 43 -1.81 24.54 13.41
CA PHE A 43 -1.16 23.58 14.30
C PHE A 43 0.21 24.08 14.82
N GLY A 44 0.57 25.32 14.51
CA GLY A 44 1.79 25.98 14.98
C GLY A 44 3.07 25.41 14.36
N SER A 45 4.22 25.76 14.94
CA SER A 45 5.54 25.28 14.51
C SER A 45 5.86 23.85 14.97
N ALA A 46 4.87 23.10 15.45
CA ALA A 46 5.04 21.73 15.95
C ALA A 46 5.26 20.71 14.83
N TRP A 47 4.94 21.06 13.58
CA TRP A 47 5.11 20.21 12.41
C TRP A 47 5.56 21.05 11.22
N ALA A 48 6.62 20.63 10.54
CA ALA A 48 7.20 21.36 9.41
C ALA A 48 6.38 21.24 8.11
N GLY A 49 5.36 20.39 8.10
CA GLY A 49 4.54 20.11 6.93
C GLY A 49 5.07 18.95 6.07
N TYR A 50 4.24 18.56 5.11
CA TYR A 50 4.58 17.61 4.07
C TYR A 50 5.24 18.32 2.88
N ARG A 51 6.42 17.82 2.49
CA ARG A 51 7.27 18.30 1.41
C ARG A 51 7.69 17.12 0.53
N PRO A 52 7.05 16.91 -0.63
CA PRO A 52 7.30 15.74 -1.48
C PRO A 52 8.73 15.69 -2.05
N ASP A 53 9.39 16.84 -2.16
CA ASP A 53 10.75 17.02 -2.67
C ASP A 53 11.85 16.77 -1.62
N ALA A 54 11.50 16.64 -0.34
CA ALA A 54 12.47 16.56 0.75
C ALA A 54 13.24 15.23 0.84
N SER A 55 12.85 14.20 0.07
CA SER A 55 13.54 12.91 0.01
C SER A 55 13.74 12.48 -1.45
N PRO A 56 14.71 13.06 -2.17
CA PRO A 56 14.97 12.73 -3.57
C PRO A 56 15.20 11.24 -3.77
N GLY A 57 14.53 10.65 -4.77
CA GLY A 57 14.64 9.22 -5.10
C GLY A 57 13.79 8.28 -4.23
N ALA A 58 13.05 8.78 -3.24
CA ALA A 58 12.08 7.95 -2.53
C ALA A 58 10.92 7.56 -3.45
N LEU A 59 10.51 6.29 -3.38
CA LEU A 59 9.39 5.76 -4.16
C LEU A 59 8.02 6.09 -3.56
N TYR A 60 7.99 6.60 -2.33
CA TYR A 60 6.76 6.80 -1.56
C TYR A 60 6.91 7.94 -0.52
N PRO A 61 5.81 8.56 -0.07
CA PRO A 61 5.81 9.51 1.06
C PRO A 61 6.30 8.84 2.33
N ASN A 62 7.25 9.45 3.04
CA ASN A 62 7.96 8.80 4.14
C ASN A 62 8.16 9.74 5.33
N GLU A 63 8.89 9.28 6.34
CA GLU A 63 9.13 10.02 7.58
C GLU A 63 9.91 11.32 7.36
N VAL A 64 10.71 11.41 6.30
CA VAL A 64 11.48 12.61 5.94
C VAL A 64 10.59 13.61 5.19
N THR A 65 9.82 13.15 4.19
CA THR A 65 8.94 14.04 3.42
C THR A 65 7.77 14.56 4.23
N SER A 66 7.39 13.86 5.30
CA SER A 66 6.25 14.23 6.14
C SER A 66 6.62 14.75 7.52
N ASP A 67 7.90 14.97 7.84
CA ASP A 67 8.34 15.34 9.20
C ASP A 67 7.69 14.45 10.27
N PHE A 68 7.85 13.12 10.10
CA PHE A 68 7.28 12.06 10.93
C PHE A 68 5.73 12.01 11.03
N ALA A 69 4.97 12.80 10.26
CA ALA A 69 3.51 12.69 10.23
C ALA A 69 3.00 11.46 9.46
N PHE A 70 3.81 10.92 8.53
CA PHE A 70 3.54 9.71 7.76
C PHE A 70 4.72 8.74 7.82
N ILE A 71 4.59 7.72 8.67
CA ILE A 71 5.63 6.74 8.96
C ILE A 71 5.20 5.32 8.55
N PRO A 72 5.14 4.98 7.25
CA PRO A 72 4.66 3.67 6.79
C PRO A 72 5.64 2.51 7.07
N PHE A 73 6.94 2.81 7.18
CA PHE A 73 8.00 1.80 7.36
C PHE A 73 8.87 2.07 8.60
N GLY A 74 8.34 2.80 9.59
CA GLY A 74 9.13 3.27 10.74
C GLY A 74 10.09 4.41 10.36
N GLY A 75 11.03 4.72 11.26
CA GLY A 75 12.03 5.77 11.07
C GLY A 75 13.24 5.58 11.98
N GLY A 76 14.33 6.31 11.69
CA GLY A 76 15.57 6.24 12.45
C GLY A 76 16.30 4.90 12.35
N ALA A 77 17.10 4.56 13.37
CA ALA A 77 17.97 3.39 13.38
C ALA A 77 17.26 2.02 13.34
N ARG A 78 15.93 2.00 13.44
CA ARG A 78 15.07 0.81 13.42
C ARG A 78 14.03 0.86 12.30
N LYS A 79 14.23 1.73 11.31
CA LYS A 79 13.43 1.74 10.08
C LYS A 79 13.46 0.36 9.40
N CYS A 80 12.34 -0.03 8.80
CA CYS A 80 12.23 -1.28 8.06
C CYS A 80 13.25 -1.32 6.92
N ILE A 81 14.01 -2.41 6.86
CA ILE A 81 14.99 -2.66 5.78
C ILE A 81 14.33 -3.13 4.48
N GLY A 82 13.08 -3.60 4.55
CA GLY A 82 12.34 -4.15 3.42
C GLY A 82 11.41 -3.15 2.73
N ASP A 83 11.54 -1.85 3.00
CA ASP A 83 10.62 -0.83 2.49
C ASP A 83 10.55 -0.80 0.95
N GLN A 84 11.70 -0.79 0.28
CA GLN A 84 11.75 -0.81 -1.18
C GLN A 84 11.20 -2.10 -1.76
N PHE A 85 11.53 -3.25 -1.14
CA PHE A 85 11.02 -4.55 -1.57
C PHE A 85 9.48 -4.60 -1.47
N ALA A 86 8.93 -4.18 -0.34
CA ALA A 86 7.49 -4.14 -0.11
C ALA A 86 6.78 -3.22 -1.11
N LEU A 87 7.38 -2.06 -1.42
CA LEU A 87 6.81 -1.16 -2.44
C LEU A 87 6.79 -1.79 -3.83
N PHE A 88 7.88 -2.42 -4.25
CA PHE A 88 7.93 -3.07 -5.55
C PHE A 88 6.95 -4.25 -5.65
N GLU A 89 6.92 -5.10 -4.63
CA GLU A 89 5.99 -6.24 -4.55
C GLU A 89 4.53 -5.76 -4.63
N ALA A 90 4.14 -4.80 -3.78
CA ALA A 90 2.79 -4.28 -3.74
C ALA A 90 2.40 -3.57 -5.05
N THR A 91 3.32 -2.79 -5.63
CA THR A 91 3.08 -2.07 -6.89
C THR A 91 2.87 -3.05 -8.05
N VAL A 92 3.72 -4.08 -8.16
CA VAL A 92 3.60 -5.11 -9.21
C VAL A 92 2.31 -5.90 -9.01
N ALA A 93 2.01 -6.36 -7.80
CA ALA A 93 0.79 -7.09 -7.50
C ALA A 93 -0.46 -6.26 -7.85
N LEU A 94 -0.52 -5.00 -7.40
CA LEU A 94 -1.63 -4.10 -7.69
C LEU A 94 -1.78 -3.84 -9.20
N ALA A 95 -0.67 -3.55 -9.89
CA ALA A 95 -0.69 -3.29 -11.33
C ALA A 95 -1.20 -4.51 -12.12
N LEU A 96 -0.75 -5.72 -11.78
CA LEU A 96 -1.20 -6.96 -12.44
C LEU A 96 -2.68 -7.24 -12.16
N LEU A 97 -3.12 -7.09 -10.90
CA LEU A 97 -4.51 -7.32 -10.53
C LEU A 97 -5.46 -6.34 -11.24
N LEU A 98 -5.13 -5.05 -11.29
CA LEU A 98 -5.96 -4.02 -11.93
C LEU A 98 -5.91 -4.04 -13.46
N ARG A 99 -4.83 -4.60 -14.03
CA ARG A 99 -4.73 -4.85 -15.48
C ARG A 99 -5.68 -5.96 -15.91
N ASP A 100 -5.72 -7.05 -15.15
CA ASP A 100 -6.38 -8.28 -15.58
C ASP A 100 -7.81 -8.43 -15.03
N PHE A 101 -8.14 -7.76 -13.93
CA PHE A 101 -9.44 -7.91 -13.24
C PHE A 101 -10.07 -6.57 -12.88
N THR A 102 -11.41 -6.58 -12.77
CA THR A 102 -12.21 -5.53 -12.15
C THR A 102 -12.81 -6.08 -10.85
N PHE A 103 -12.75 -5.29 -9.78
CA PHE A 103 -13.19 -5.67 -8.45
C PHE A 103 -14.39 -4.83 -8.01
N HIS A 104 -15.41 -5.49 -7.47
CA HIS A 104 -16.55 -4.85 -6.82
C HIS A 104 -16.75 -5.45 -5.43
N LEU A 105 -17.02 -4.61 -4.43
CA LEU A 105 -17.31 -5.11 -3.08
C LEU A 105 -18.60 -5.95 -3.12
N ALA A 106 -18.57 -7.16 -2.56
CA ALA A 106 -19.71 -8.08 -2.56
C ALA A 106 -20.69 -7.83 -1.39
N VAL A 107 -20.24 -7.05 -0.40
CA VAL A 107 -20.91 -6.72 0.86
C VAL A 107 -20.94 -5.21 1.06
N SER A 108 -21.61 -4.69 2.11
CA SER A 108 -21.49 -3.27 2.43
C SER A 108 -20.14 -2.99 3.13
N PRO A 109 -19.52 -1.80 2.99
CA PRO A 109 -18.22 -1.49 3.58
C PRO A 109 -18.16 -1.69 5.10
N GLU A 110 -19.26 -1.42 5.80
CA GLU A 110 -19.37 -1.53 7.26
C GLU A 110 -19.20 -2.98 7.74
N GLN A 111 -19.45 -3.97 6.87
CA GLN A 111 -19.39 -5.39 7.21
C GLN A 111 -17.96 -5.94 7.23
N VAL A 112 -16.97 -5.25 6.65
CA VAL A 112 -15.57 -5.72 6.59
C VAL A 112 -14.95 -5.76 7.99
N GLY A 113 -15.15 -4.68 8.76
CA GLY A 113 -14.59 -4.49 10.11
C GLY A 113 -13.06 -4.47 10.16
N MET A 114 -12.50 -4.18 11.34
CA MET A 114 -11.05 -4.22 11.59
C MET A 114 -10.76 -5.03 12.85
N ALA A 115 -9.74 -5.88 12.78
CA ALA A 115 -9.13 -6.56 13.92
C ALA A 115 -7.67 -6.13 14.03
N THR A 116 -7.23 -5.75 15.23
CA THR A 116 -5.88 -5.26 15.48
C THR A 116 -4.98 -6.36 16.03
N GLY A 117 -3.71 -6.32 15.64
CA GLY A 117 -2.64 -7.22 16.08
C GLY A 117 -1.28 -6.62 15.69
N ALA A 118 -0.30 -7.46 15.38
CA ALA A 118 0.96 -6.99 14.76
C ALA A 118 0.69 -6.25 13.43
N THR A 119 -0.34 -6.69 12.70
CA THR A 119 -0.89 -6.04 11.52
C THR A 119 -2.39 -5.80 11.70
N ILE A 120 -2.97 -4.91 10.90
CA ILE A 120 -4.43 -4.71 10.85
C ILE A 120 -5.01 -5.75 9.90
N HIS A 121 -5.97 -6.53 10.37
CA HIS A 121 -6.70 -7.53 9.58
C HIS A 121 -8.16 -7.09 9.39
N THR A 122 -8.80 -7.63 8.37
CA THR A 122 -10.26 -7.57 8.24
C THR A 122 -10.89 -8.52 9.26
N ALA A 123 -11.95 -8.08 9.94
CA ALA A 123 -12.61 -8.92 10.93
C ALA A 123 -13.42 -10.04 10.26
N ASN A 124 -14.07 -9.73 9.13
CA ASN A 124 -14.98 -10.64 8.44
C ASN A 124 -14.52 -10.97 7.00
N GLY A 125 -13.23 -10.78 6.71
CA GLY A 125 -12.70 -10.87 5.34
C GLY A 125 -13.00 -9.63 4.49
N LEU A 126 -12.56 -9.65 3.23
CA LEU A 126 -12.90 -8.64 2.22
C LEU A 126 -13.56 -9.32 1.01
N PRO A 127 -14.86 -9.66 1.08
CA PRO A 127 -15.55 -10.35 -0.01
C PRO A 127 -15.68 -9.45 -1.24
N MET A 128 -15.12 -9.90 -2.38
CA MET A 128 -15.15 -9.17 -3.65
C MET A 128 -15.79 -10.03 -4.75
N LYS A 129 -16.59 -9.39 -5.62
CA LYS A 129 -16.95 -9.91 -6.93
C LYS A 129 -15.86 -9.51 -7.92
N ILE A 130 -15.32 -10.49 -8.64
CA ILE A 130 -14.21 -10.29 -9.57
C ILE A 130 -14.69 -10.61 -10.98
N THR A 131 -14.43 -9.73 -11.94
CA THR A 131 -14.65 -9.98 -13.36
C THR A 131 -13.34 -9.85 -14.12
N ILE A 132 -13.14 -10.69 -15.13
CA ILE A 132 -11.95 -10.64 -15.98
C ILE A 132 -12.07 -9.42 -16.89
N ARG A 133 -11.09 -8.50 -16.81
CA ARG A 133 -11.02 -7.30 -17.65
C ARG A 133 -10.31 -7.58 -18.96
N ARG A 134 -9.21 -8.33 -18.91
CA ARG A 134 -8.45 -8.76 -20.08
C ARG A 134 -8.66 -10.26 -20.27
N ALA A 135 -9.40 -10.66 -21.30
CA ALA A 135 -9.37 -12.04 -21.74
C ALA A 135 -7.91 -12.38 -22.09
N VAL A 136 -7.35 -13.43 -21.49
CA VAL A 136 -6.11 -13.99 -21.98
C VAL A 136 -6.40 -14.39 -23.43
N ASN A 137 -5.77 -13.72 -24.39
CA ASN A 137 -5.74 -14.23 -25.76
C ASN A 137 -5.04 -15.58 -25.68
N SER A 138 -5.81 -16.65 -25.55
CA SER A 138 -5.35 -17.98 -25.92
C SER A 138 -5.03 -17.91 -27.40
N GLY A 139 -3.76 -17.64 -27.73
CA GLY A 139 -3.26 -17.87 -29.08
C GLY A 139 -3.63 -19.29 -29.52
N PRO A 140 -3.84 -19.54 -30.83
CA PRO A 140 -4.23 -20.86 -31.29
C PRO A 140 -3.24 -21.88 -30.76
N ALA A 141 -3.76 -22.92 -30.11
CA ALA A 141 -2.96 -24.05 -29.65
C ALA A 141 -2.09 -24.49 -30.84
N SER A 142 -0.77 -24.36 -30.70
CA SER A 142 0.18 -24.82 -31.70
C SER A 142 -0.14 -26.28 -32.01
N SER A 143 -0.56 -26.56 -33.23
CA SER A 143 -0.69 -27.92 -33.72
C SER A 143 0.67 -28.61 -33.59
N GLN A 144 0.73 -29.66 -32.77
CA GLN A 144 1.87 -30.58 -32.79
C GLN A 144 2.01 -31.14 -34.21
N PRO A 145 3.22 -31.18 -34.80
CA PRO A 145 3.39 -31.87 -36.06
C PRO A 145 3.19 -33.37 -35.83
N ALA A 146 2.35 -33.98 -36.68
CA ALA A 146 2.12 -35.41 -36.72
C ALA A 146 3.45 -36.14 -36.95
N MET A 147 3.82 -37.02 -36.03
CA MET A 147 4.92 -37.98 -36.20
C MET A 147 4.60 -38.89 -37.38
N ALA A 148 5.27 -38.66 -38.51
CA ALA A 148 5.24 -39.55 -39.65
C ALA A 148 5.79 -40.92 -39.25
N GLY A 149 5.02 -41.96 -39.52
CA GLY A 149 5.34 -43.34 -39.17
C GLY A 149 6.65 -43.82 -39.79
N VAL A 150 7.51 -44.38 -38.95
CA VAL A 150 8.63 -45.22 -39.39
C VAL A 150 8.06 -46.61 -39.66
N THR A 151 7.90 -46.94 -40.94
CA THR A 151 7.64 -48.30 -41.41
C THR A 151 8.89 -49.16 -41.19
N LYS A 152 8.73 -50.25 -40.43
CA LYS A 152 9.70 -51.35 -40.42
C LYS A 152 9.67 -52.05 -41.77
N ALA A 153 10.82 -52.16 -42.42
CA ALA A 153 11.08 -53.15 -43.46
C ALA A 153 12.11 -54.15 -42.92
N SER A 154 11.83 -55.41 -43.23
CA SER A 154 12.46 -56.70 -42.87
C SER A 154 13.94 -56.73 -42.53
#